data_AF-A0A5C0ZJ05-F1
#
_entry.id   AF-A0A5C0ZJ05-F1
#
_cell.length_a   1.000
_cell.length_b   1.000
_cell.length_c   1.000
_cell.angle_alpha   90.00
_cell.angle_beta   90.00
_cell.angle_gamma   90.00
#
_symmetry.space_group_name_H-M   'P 1'
#
loop_
_entity.id
_entity.type
_entity.pdbx_description
1 polymer ?
#
loop_
_entity_poly.entity_id
_entity_poly.type
_entity_poly.pdbx_seq_one_letter_code
_entity_poly.pdbx_strand_id
1 'polypeptide(L)'
;MEITRALFIKSLQEAAYMGAQLALTEAGLSKNFVSKNKAEKQYGKGTIKRMIEEGLINPVKDGYNTSTIRINVSELKAAAMVLNVG
;
A
#
# COMPACT_ATOMS: atom_id res chain seq x y z
N MET A 1 1.90 -1.34 -32.23
CA MET A 1 1.35 -0.48 -31.16
C MET A 1 0.39 -1.30 -30.29
N GLU A 2 0.84 -2.44 -29.75
CA GLU A 2 0.01 -3.31 -28.87
C GLU A 2 0.30 -3.07 -27.37
N ILE A 3 1.50 -2.57 -27.05
CA ILE A 3 1.95 -2.32 -25.68
C ILE A 3 1.00 -1.34 -24.96
N THR A 4 0.49 -0.33 -25.67
CA THR A 4 -0.39 0.69 -25.10
C THR A 4 -1.72 0.13 -24.61
N ARG A 5 -2.30 -0.85 -25.32
CA ARG A 5 -3.60 -1.45 -24.94
C ARG A 5 -3.48 -2.31 -23.69
N ALA A 6 -2.42 -3.12 -23.60
CA ALA A 6 -2.15 -3.94 -22.42
C ALA A 6 -1.89 -3.08 -21.18
N LEU A 7 -1.10 -2.01 -21.33
CA LEU A 7 -0.82 -1.07 -20.23
C LEU A 7 -2.09 -0.35 -19.76
N PHE A 8 -2.96 0.02 -20.70
CA PHE A 8 -4.24 0.66 -20.39
C PHE A 8 -5.19 -0.27 -19.63
N ILE A 9 -5.30 -1.54 -20.04
CA ILE A 9 -6.12 -2.52 -19.31
C ILE A 9 -5.59 -2.74 -17.89
N LYS A 10 -4.26 -2.85 -17.73
CA LYS A 10 -3.62 -3.03 -16.43
C LYS A 10 -3.90 -1.86 -15.48
N SER A 11 -3.75 -0.63 -15.97
CA SER A 11 -4.04 0.57 -15.16
C SER A 11 -5.51 0.67 -14.76
N LEU A 12 -6.45 0.28 -15.63
CA LEU A 12 -7.87 0.20 -15.26
C LEU A 12 -8.16 -0.84 -14.17
N GLN A 13 -7.52 -2.01 -14.25
CA GLN A 13 -7.66 -3.06 -13.24
C GLN A 13 -7.12 -2.60 -11.87
N GLU A 14 -5.97 -1.93 -11.87
CA GLU A 14 -5.36 -1.37 -10.65
C GLU A 14 -6.24 -0.28 -10.04
N ALA A 15 -6.78 0.63 -10.86
CA ALA A 15 -7.70 1.67 -10.41
C ALA A 15 -8.98 1.09 -9.80
N ALA A 16 -9.59 0.08 -10.45
CA ALA A 16 -10.79 -0.59 -9.94
C ALA A 16 -10.52 -1.29 -8.59
N TYR A 17 -9.36 -1.94 -8.47
CA TYR A 17 -8.94 -2.57 -7.23
C TYR A 17 -8.77 -1.55 -6.09
N MET A 18 -8.12 -0.42 -6.36
CA MET A 18 -7.97 0.67 -5.37
C MET A 18 -9.32 1.26 -4.96
N GLY A 19 -10.23 1.49 -5.91
CA GLY A 19 -11.59 1.98 -5.62
C GLY A 19 -12.37 1.02 -4.72
N ALA A 20 -12.31 -0.29 -4.99
CA ALA A 20 -12.94 -1.30 -4.15
C ALA A 20 -12.37 -1.34 -2.73
N GLN A 21 -11.05 -1.20 -2.59
CA GLN A 21 -10.39 -1.14 -1.29
C GLN A 21 -10.84 0.08 -0.49
N LEU A 22 -10.89 1.25 -1.12
CA LEU A 22 -11.33 2.49 -0.49
C LEU A 22 -12.78 2.35 0.01
N ALA A 23 -13.68 1.84 -0.82
CA ALA A 23 -15.08 1.65 -0.46
C ALA A 23 -15.25 0.68 0.73
N LEU A 24 -14.51 -0.45 0.75
CA LEU A 24 -14.54 -1.39 1.88
C LEU A 24 -14.00 -0.76 3.16
N THR A 25 -12.99 0.10 3.03
CA THR A 25 -12.38 0.88 4.11
C THR A 25 -13.36 1.90 4.69
N GLU A 26 -14.03 2.68 3.83
CA GLU A 26 -15.02 3.69 4.23
C GLU A 26 -16.26 3.05 4.87
N ALA A 27 -16.66 1.88 4.38
CA ALA A 27 -17.72 1.08 4.96
C ALA A 27 -17.33 0.41 6.30
N GLY A 28 -16.08 0.55 6.76
CA GLY A 28 -15.57 -0.09 7.98
C GLY A 28 -15.40 -1.62 7.87
N LEU A 29 -15.53 -2.18 6.67
CA LEU A 29 -15.46 -3.62 6.38
C LEU A 29 -14.01 -4.11 6.21
N SER A 30 -13.06 -3.22 5.95
CA SER A 30 -11.63 -3.52 5.84
C SER A 30 -10.81 -2.66 6.79
N LYS A 31 -9.75 -3.24 7.37
CA LYS A 31 -8.79 -2.48 8.19
C LYS A 31 -7.92 -1.63 7.29
N ASN A 32 -7.95 -0.32 7.49
CA ASN A 32 -7.14 0.67 6.75
C ASN A 32 -5.65 0.54 7.04
N PHE A 33 -5.28 -0.22 8.07
CA PHE A 33 -3.92 -0.32 8.56
C PHE A 33 -3.46 -1.76 8.64
N VAL A 34 -2.20 -1.98 8.27
CA VAL A 34 -1.45 -3.20 8.53
C VAL A 34 -0.29 -2.91 9.46
N SER A 35 0.17 -3.91 10.20
CA SER A 35 1.39 -3.76 10.98
C SER A 35 2.60 -3.67 10.05
N LYS A 36 3.63 -2.93 10.46
CA LYS A 36 4.92 -2.85 9.75
C LYS A 36 5.47 -4.24 9.44
N ASN A 37 5.44 -5.17 10.40
CA ASN A 37 5.90 -6.54 10.19
C ASN A 37 5.14 -7.27 9.07
N LYS A 38 3.83 -7.04 8.94
CA LYS A 38 3.03 -7.64 7.86
C LYS A 38 3.40 -7.01 6.51
N ALA A 39 3.57 -5.68 6.46
CA ALA A 39 4.01 -4.99 5.26
C ALA A 39 5.41 -5.44 4.81
N GLU A 40 6.35 -5.58 5.74
CA GLU A 40 7.72 -6.06 5.46
C GLU A 40 7.74 -7.50 4.96
N LYS A 41 6.84 -8.37 5.47
CA LYS A 41 6.70 -9.74 4.95
C LYS A 41 6.17 -9.77 3.52
N GLN A 42 5.33 -8.82 3.14
CA GLN A 42 4.70 -8.78 1.82
C GLN A 42 5.59 -8.10 0.77
N TYR A 43 6.20 -6.97 1.08
CA TYR A 43 6.92 -6.13 0.12
C TYR A 43 8.45 -6.16 0.29
N GLY A 44 8.94 -6.77 1.37
CA GLY A 44 10.35 -6.80 1.74
C GLY A 44 10.78 -5.64 2.63
N LYS A 45 11.70 -5.91 3.56
CA LYS A 45 12.20 -4.91 4.53
C LYS A 45 12.87 -3.71 3.87
N GLY A 46 13.70 -3.94 2.85
CA GLY A 46 14.40 -2.88 2.13
C GLY A 46 13.43 -1.95 1.39
N THR A 47 12.41 -2.52 0.75
CA THR A 47 11.34 -1.77 0.07
C THR A 47 10.57 -0.90 1.03
N ILE A 48 10.11 -1.44 2.16
CA ILE A 48 9.38 -0.68 3.19
C ILE A 48 10.25 0.45 3.75
N LYS A 49 11.53 0.16 4.04
CA LYS A 49 12.48 1.18 4.50
C LYS A 49 12.59 2.32 3.48
N ARG A 50 12.80 1.99 2.20
CA ARG A 50 12.88 2.98 1.12
C ARG A 50 11.60 3.82 1.02
N MET A 51 10.43 3.19 1.06
CA MET A 51 9.13 3.90 1.00
C MET A 51 8.95 4.89 2.15
N ILE A 52 9.43 4.55 3.35
CA ILE A 52 9.40 5.46 4.51
C ILE A 52 10.39 6.61 4.32
N GLU A 53 11.61 6.31 3.88
CA GLU A 53 12.67 7.30 3.65
C GLU A 53 12.32 8.28 2.53
N GLU A 54 11.65 7.81 1.48
CA GLU A 54 11.16 8.62 0.36
C GLU A 54 9.83 9.33 0.67
N GLY A 55 9.23 9.11 1.84
CA GLY A 55 7.97 9.74 2.25
C GLY A 55 6.74 9.25 1.49
N LEU A 56 6.81 8.09 0.83
CA LEU A 56 5.71 7.49 0.08
C LEU A 56 4.65 6.87 1.00
N ILE A 57 5.04 6.46 2.20
CA ILE A 57 4.14 5.93 3.24
C ILE A 57 4.44 6.60 4.57
N ASN A 58 3.41 6.84 5.38
CA ASN A 58 3.53 7.52 6.67
C ASN A 58 3.16 6.57 7.82
N PRO A 59 4.16 5.91 8.45
CA PRO A 59 3.89 4.98 9.53
C PRO A 59 3.42 5.71 10.78
N VAL A 60 2.34 5.22 11.38
CA VAL A 60 1.79 5.72 12.64
C VAL A 60 2.17 4.77 13.76
N LYS A 61 2.83 5.29 14.81
CA LYS A 61 3.12 4.49 16.02
C LYS A 61 1.85 4.28 16.83
N ASP A 62 1.61 3.06 17.28
CA ASP A 62 0.45 2.72 18.08
C ASP A 62 0.77 2.77 19.58
N GLY A 63 0.24 3.79 20.25
CA GLY A 63 0.40 4.00 21.68
C GLY A 63 1.84 4.32 22.13
N TYR A 64 1.98 4.55 23.44
CA TYR A 64 3.24 4.97 24.06
C TYR A 64 4.15 3.79 24.45
N ASN A 65 3.57 2.68 24.93
CA ASN A 65 4.28 1.52 25.48
C ASN A 65 4.37 0.31 24.52
N THR A 66 4.00 0.46 23.25
CA THR A 66 4.17 -0.62 22.27
C THR A 66 5.08 -0.19 21.12
N SER A 67 5.81 -1.16 20.58
CA SER A 67 6.61 -1.00 19.34
C SER A 67 5.76 -1.23 18.09
N THR A 68 4.44 -1.29 18.22
CA THR A 68 3.53 -1.53 17.10
C THR A 68 3.50 -0.30 16.21
N ILE A 69 3.78 -0.50 14.93
CA ILE A 69 3.69 0.53 13.90
C ILE A 69 2.62 0.09 12.91
N ARG A 70 1.65 0.98 12.67
CA ARG A 70 0.58 0.81 11.70
C ARG A 70 0.92 1.60 10.44
N ILE A 71 0.71 0.97 9.30
CA ILE A 71 0.93 1.58 7.98
C ILE A 71 -0.39 1.53 7.22
N ASN A 72 -0.76 2.64 6.59
CA ASN A 72 -1.97 2.72 5.79
C ASN A 72 -1.85 1.80 4.56
N VAL A 73 -2.81 0.91 4.35
CA VAL A 73 -2.80 -0.07 3.26
C VAL A 73 -2.89 0.61 1.89
N SER A 74 -3.64 1.69 1.78
CA SER A 74 -3.80 2.44 0.53
C SER A 74 -2.50 3.14 0.14
N GLU A 75 -1.81 3.80 1.08
CA GLU A 75 -0.49 4.39 0.84
C GLU A 75 0.52 3.31 0.42
N LEU A 76 0.51 2.18 1.13
CA LEU A 76 1.41 1.06 0.84
C LEU A 76 1.25 0.53 -0.60
N LYS A 77 0.01 0.43 -1.06
CA LYS A 77 -0.31 -0.02 -2.43
C LYS A 77 0.03 1.01 -3.48
N ALA A 78 -0.27 2.28 -3.22
CA ALA A 78 0.12 3.37 -4.11
C ALA A 78 1.65 3.44 -4.26
N ALA A 79 2.39 3.35 -3.16
CA ALA A 79 3.85 3.33 -3.16
C ALA A 79 4.40 2.11 -3.93
N ALA A 80 3.82 0.93 -3.72
CA ALA A 80 4.21 -0.31 -4.42
C ALA A 80 4.04 -0.18 -5.94
N MET A 81 2.96 0.48 -6.37
CA MET A 81 2.67 0.76 -7.78
C MET A 81 3.70 1.72 -8.40
N VAL A 82 4.03 2.82 -7.71
CA VAL A 82 5.07 3.77 -8.16
C VAL A 82 6.42 3.07 -8.32
N LEU A 83 6.75 2.17 -7.40
CA LEU A 83 8.04 1.49 -7.37
C LEU A 83 8.08 0.21 -8.23
N ASN A 84 6.96 -0.17 -8.88
CA ASN A 84 6.79 -1.41 -9.64
C ASN A 84 7.17 -2.67 -8.85
N VAL A 85 6.83 -2.72 -7.56
CA VAL A 85 7.12 -3.86 -6.68
C VAL A 85 5.80 -4.48 -6.27
N GLY A 86 5.60 -5.78 -6.56
CA GLY A 86 4.35 -6.50 -6.33
C GLY A 86 4.59 -7.93 -5.88
#